data_AF-A0A0A9BTU0-F1
#
_entry.id   AF-A0A0A9BTU0-F1
#
_cell.length_a   1.000
_cell.length_b   1.000
_cell.length_c   1.000
_cell.angle_alpha   90.00
_cell.angle_beta   90.00
_cell.angle_gamma   90.00
#
_symmetry.space_group_name_H-M   'P 1'
#
loop_
_entity.id
_entity.type
_entity.pdbx_description
1 polymer ?
#
loop_
_entity_poly.entity_id
_entity_poly.type
_entity_poly.pdbx_seq_one_letter_code
_entity_poly.pdbx_strand_id
1 'polypeptide(L)' 'MPPPARREPRQLEAPAPALRLTDDLLADILIRLPTLADLGRASAACPTFRRVIADHSFLHRLRALHPPPLLGTL' A
#
# COMPACT_ATOMS: atom_id res chain seq x y z
N MET A 1 -0.03 46.54 0.04
CA MET A 1 0.21 45.17 0.54
C MET A 1 -0.21 44.19 -0.54
N PRO A 2 0.64 43.23 -0.96
CA PRO A 2 0.17 42.09 -1.73
C PRO A 2 -0.76 41.21 -0.87
N PRO A 3 -1.78 40.57 -1.46
CA PRO A 3 -2.66 39.65 -0.73
C PRO A 3 -1.85 38.44 -0.23
N PRO A 4 -2.23 37.80 0.89
CA PRO A 4 -1.56 36.57 1.31
C PRO A 4 -1.73 35.54 0.21
N ALA A 5 -0.60 35.06 -0.32
CA ALA A 5 -0.57 33.97 -1.28
C ALA A 5 -1.44 32.84 -0.72
N ARG A 6 -2.54 32.53 -1.41
CA ARG A 6 -3.29 31.31 -1.15
C ARG A 6 -2.25 30.20 -1.16
N ARG A 7 -2.09 29.49 -0.03
CA ARG A 7 -1.36 28.22 -0.03
C ARG A 7 -2.18 27.34 -0.95
N GLU A 8 -1.79 27.29 -2.22
CA GLU A 8 -2.33 26.30 -3.12
C GLU A 8 -2.09 24.96 -2.42
N PRO A 9 -3.15 24.16 -2.18
CA PRO A 9 -2.95 22.84 -1.62
C PRO A 9 -1.94 22.21 -2.56
N ARG A 10 -0.73 21.93 -2.06
CA ARG A 10 0.35 21.36 -2.85
C ARG A 10 -0.29 20.29 -3.71
N GLN A 11 -0.33 20.60 -4.99
CA GLN A 11 -0.53 19.73 -6.11
C GLN A 11 -0.24 18.31 -5.61
N LEU A 12 -1.30 17.51 -5.47
CA LEU A 12 -1.17 16.09 -5.23
C LEU A 12 -0.55 15.54 -6.53
N GLU A 13 0.74 15.81 -6.75
CA GLU A 13 1.50 15.25 -7.85
C GLU A 13 1.38 13.76 -7.66
N ALA A 14 0.54 13.15 -8.49
CA ALA A 14 0.39 11.72 -8.49
C ALA A 14 1.81 11.14 -8.60
N PRO A 15 2.14 10.12 -7.80
CA PRO A 15 3.49 9.57 -7.78
C PRO A 15 3.95 9.32 -9.21
N ALA A 16 5.17 9.78 -9.52
CA ALA A 16 5.74 9.65 -10.84
C ALA A 16 5.58 8.20 -11.35
N PRO A 17 5.33 7.97 -12.65
CA PRO A 17 5.06 6.63 -13.18
C PRO A 17 6.10 5.57 -12.77
N ALA A 18 7.37 5.96 -12.66
CA ALA A 18 8.45 5.08 -12.18
C ALA A 18 8.29 4.66 -10.70
N LEU A 19 7.80 5.54 -9.84
CA LEU A 19 7.51 5.21 -8.43
C LEU A 19 6.33 4.24 -8.32
N ARG A 20 5.30 4.43 -9.15
CA ARG A 20 4.15 3.50 -9.22
C ARG A 20 4.59 2.12 -9.69
N LEU A 21 5.41 2.05 -10.74
CA LEU A 21 6.00 0.79 -11.20
C LEU A 21 6.81 0.10 -10.10
N THR A 22 7.55 0.87 -9.31
CA THR A 22 8.32 0.34 -8.17
C THR A 22 7.41 -0.19 -7.07
N ASP A 23 6.34 0.55 -6.73
CA ASP A 23 5.35 0.13 -5.74
C ASP A 23 4.56 -1.12 -6.19
N ASP A 24 4.24 -1.23 -7.48
CA ASP A 24 3.56 -2.40 -8.06
C ASP A 24 4.45 -3.64 -8.02
N LEU A 25 5.73 -3.52 -8.40
CA LEU A 25 6.69 -4.62 -8.28
C LEU A 25 6.89 -5.02 -6.81
N LEU A 26 6.99 -4.05 -5.93
CA LEU A 26 7.11 -4.29 -4.50
C LEU A 26 5.86 -5.00 -3.95
N ALA A 27 4.67 -4.59 -4.38
CA ALA A 27 3.42 -5.26 -4.06
C ALA A 27 3.43 -6.73 -4.52
N ASP A 28 3.91 -7.02 -5.73
CA ASP A 28 3.99 -8.38 -6.25
C ASP A 28 4.97 -9.28 -5.50
N ILE A 29 6.02 -8.69 -4.90
CA ILE A 29 6.94 -9.42 -4.01
C ILE A 29 6.29 -9.65 -2.64
N LEU A 30 5.74 -8.59 -2.05
CA LEU A 30 5.15 -8.65 -0.70
C LEU A 30 3.94 -9.58 -0.65
N ILE A 31 3.10 -9.63 -1.69
CA ILE A 31 1.92 -10.49 -1.72
C ILE A 31 2.25 -11.99 -1.78
N ARG A 32 3.49 -12.34 -2.16
CA ARG A 32 3.99 -13.72 -2.16
C ARG A 32 4.51 -14.16 -0.79
N LEU A 33 4.52 -13.27 0.21
CA LEU A 33 4.91 -13.65 1.55
C LEU A 33 3.91 -14.68 2.12
N PRO A 34 4.40 -15.76 2.76
CA PRO A 34 3.58 -16.91 3.10
C PRO A 34 2.59 -16.62 4.24
N THR A 35 2.86 -15.58 5.05
CA THR A 35 2.03 -15.26 6.22
C THR A 35 1.76 -13.77 6.36
N LEU A 36 0.61 -13.43 6.95
CA LEU A 36 0.28 -12.06 7.36
C LEU A 36 1.29 -11.48 8.38
N ALA A 37 1.93 -12.34 9.17
CA ALA A 37 2.96 -11.91 10.12
C ALA A 37 4.23 -11.39 9.41
N ASP A 38 4.61 -12.01 8.29
CA ASP A 38 5.73 -11.52 7.46
C ASP A 38 5.44 -10.15 6.86
N LEU A 39 4.21 -9.92 6.40
CA LEU A 39 3.75 -8.61 5.94
C LEU A 39 3.83 -7.57 7.06
N GLY A 40 3.39 -7.93 8.28
CA GLY A 40 3.53 -7.08 9.46
C GLY A 40 4.98 -6.70 9.75
N ARG A 41 5.91 -7.67 9.69
CA ARG A 41 7.36 -7.42 9.86
C ARG A 41 7.93 -6.53 8.76
N ALA A 42 7.59 -6.77 7.50
CA ALA A 42 8.02 -5.94 6.38
C ALA A 42 7.52 -4.50 6.54
N SER A 43 6.25 -4.33 6.92
CA SER A 43 5.66 -3.02 7.21
C SER A 43 6.36 -2.29 8.36
N ALA A 44 6.84 -3.02 9.38
CA ALA A 44 7.57 -2.42 10.49
C ALA A 44 9.00 -2.03 10.12
N ALA A 45 9.64 -2.75 9.19
CA ALA A 45 11.01 -2.53 8.78
C ALA A 45 11.19 -1.28 7.89
N CYS A 46 10.19 -0.93 7.07
CA CYS A 46 10.33 0.14 6.08
C CYS A 46 9.04 0.95 5.88
N PRO A 47 9.09 2.31 5.92
CA PRO A 47 7.94 3.16 5.64
C PRO A 47 7.34 2.97 4.25
N THR A 48 8.17 2.69 3.23
CA THR A 48 7.71 2.41 1.86
C THR A 48 6.90 1.12 1.81
N PHE A 49 7.36 0.07 2.51
CA PHE A 49 6.63 -1.20 2.57
C PHE A 49 5.30 -1.01 3.29
N ARG A 50 5.28 -0.27 4.40
CA ARG A 50 4.04 0.09 5.09
C ARG A 50 3.05 0.80 4.16
N ARG A 51 3.52 1.74 3.35
CA ARG A 51 2.68 2.45 2.38
C ARG A 51 2.07 1.50 1.36
N VAL A 52 2.87 0.61 0.77
CA VAL A 52 2.40 -0.35 -0.23
C VAL A 52 1.43 -1.37 0.38
N ILE A 53 1.73 -1.89 1.57
CA ILE A 53 0.88 -2.86 2.27
C ILE A 53 -0.47 -2.25 2.68
N ALA A 54 -0.49 -0.96 3.04
CA ALA A 54 -1.70 -0.24 3.37
C ALA A 54 -2.54 0.18 2.16
N ASP A 55 -2.03 0.01 0.93
CA ASP A 55 -2.76 0.37 -0.28
C ASP A 55 -4.01 -0.50 -0.49
N HIS A 56 -5.10 0.12 -0.93
CA HIS A 56 -6.37 -0.58 -1.13
C HIS A 56 -6.27 -1.69 -2.17
N SER A 57 -5.55 -1.45 -3.28
CA SER A 57 -5.37 -2.40 -4.37
C SER A 57 -4.55 -3.61 -3.88
N PHE A 58 -3.51 -3.36 -3.09
CA PHE A 58 -2.72 -4.42 -2.45
C PHE A 58 -3.58 -5.30 -1.54
N LEU A 59 -4.34 -4.69 -0.62
CA LEU A 59 -5.20 -5.41 0.32
C LEU A 59 -6.32 -6.18 -0.40
N HIS A 60 -6.86 -5.64 -1.49
CA HIS A 60 -7.84 -6.32 -2.32
C HIS A 60 -7.23 -7.59 -2.94
N ARG A 61 -6.05 -7.48 -3.57
CA ARG A 61 -5.33 -8.64 -4.12
C ARG A 61 -4.99 -9.66 -3.04
N LEU A 62 -4.51 -9.21 -1.88
CA LEU A 62 -4.15 -10.09 -0.76
C LEU A 62 -5.36 -10.89 -0.26
N ARG A 63 -6.52 -10.26 -0.12
CA ARG A 63 -7.77 -10.94 0.28
C ARG A 63 -8.29 -11.91 -0.78
N ALA A 64 -8.09 -11.57 -2.06
CA ALA A 64 -8.45 -12.48 -3.15
C ALA A 64 -7.56 -13.73 -3.16
N LEU A 65 -6.26 -13.58 -2.83
CA LEU A 65 -5.31 -14.69 -2.78
C LEU A 65 -5.43 -15.52 -1.48
N HIS A 66 -5.79 -14.87 -0.38
CA HIS A 66 -6.04 -15.50 0.91
C HIS A 66 -7.52 -15.34 1.28
N PRO A 67 -8.42 -16.14 0.69
CA PRO A 67 -9.81 -16.14 1.11
C PRO A 67 -9.84 -16.38 2.63
N PRO A 68 -10.58 -15.54 3.39
CA PRO A 68 -10.76 -15.83 4.81
C PRO A 68 -11.32 -17.24 4.91
N PRO A 69 -10.77 -18.10 5.80
CA PRO A 69 -11.36 -19.41 6.02
C PRO A 69 -12.82 -19.14 6.33
N LEU A 70 -13.70 -19.68 5.46
CA LEU A 70 -15.14 -19.48 5.56
C LEU A 70 -15.47 -19.71 7.03
N LEU A 71 -15.99 -18.67 7.69
CA LEU A 71 -16.43 -18.75 9.07
C LEU A 71 -17.59 -19.75 9.08
N GLY A 72 -17.24 -21.03 9.16
CA GLY A 72 -18.15 -22.13 9.38
C GLY A 72 -18.63 -21.99 10.80
N THR A 73 -19.76 -21.32 10.96
CA THR A 73 -20.56 -21.42 12.18
C THR A 73 -21.03 -22.87 12.26
N LEU A 74 -20.33 -23.67 13.06
CA LEU A 74 -20.80 -24.95 13.61
C LEU A 74 -22.00 -24.70 14.52
#